data_AF-A0A5C7GRU2-F1
#
_entry.id   AF-A0A5C7GRU2-F1
#
_cell.length_a   1.000
_cell.length_b   1.000
_cell.length_c   1.000
_cell.angle_alpha   90.00
_cell.angle_beta   90.00
_cell.angle_gamma   90.00
#
_symmetry.space_group_name_H-M   'P 1'
#
loop_
_entity.id
_entity.type
_entity.pdbx_description
1 polymer ?
#
loop_
_entity_poly.entity_id
_entity_poly.type
_entity_poly.pdbx_seq_one_letter_code
_entity_poly.pdbx_strand_id
1 'polypeptide(L)'
;MEEAWKFTSEHLKNLESHDPESELAMEVKHALELPLYWRIPRLEARWFIDVYERREDVNLILLEFAKLNFYIVQGFYQQELKQVSTKILVSIHLSLFYPYIY
;
A
#
# COMPACT_ATOMS: atom_id res chain seq x y z
N MET A 1 -10.37 7.05 24.57
CA MET A 1 -9.79 6.52 23.32
C MET A 1 -8.83 5.35 23.59
N GLU A 2 -7.91 5.45 24.55
CA GLU A 2 -7.00 4.33 24.89
C GLU A 2 -7.74 3.06 25.35
N GLU A 3 -8.77 3.20 26.18
CA GLU A 3 -9.60 2.07 26.64
C GLU A 3 -10.32 1.37 25.49
N ALA A 4 -10.86 2.13 24.54
CA ALA A 4 -11.50 1.58 23.34
C ALA A 4 -10.48 0.84 22.45
N TRP A 5 -9.26 1.37 22.32
CA TRP A 5 -8.17 0.72 21.61
C TRP A 5 -7.77 -0.60 22.25
N LYS A 6 -7.56 -0.63 23.58
CA LYS A 6 -7.24 -1.85 24.33
C LYS A 6 -8.35 -2.88 24.19
N PHE A 7 -9.59 -2.47 24.43
CA PHE A 7 -10.77 -3.31 24.33
C PHE A 7 -10.90 -3.94 22.93
N THR A 8 -10.86 -3.14 21.87
CA THR A 8 -10.97 -3.65 20.49
C THR A 8 -9.79 -4.54 20.12
N SER A 9 -8.56 -4.15 20.46
CA SER A 9 -7.36 -4.94 20.18
C SER A 9 -7.39 -6.31 20.83
N GLU A 10 -7.85 -6.43 22.08
CA GLU A 10 -7.98 -7.70 22.79
C GLU A 10 -9.01 -8.62 22.12
N HIS A 11 -10.20 -8.09 21.77
CA HIS A 11 -11.25 -8.89 21.15
C HIS A 11 -10.90 -9.32 19.73
N LEU A 12 -10.25 -8.45 18.95
CA LEU A 12 -9.82 -8.73 17.58
C LEU A 12 -8.73 -9.81 17.53
N LYS A 13 -7.78 -9.82 18.47
CA LYS A 13 -6.76 -10.90 18.57
C LYS A 13 -7.39 -12.28 18.81
N ASN A 14 -8.46 -12.33 19.59
CA ASN A 14 -9.18 -13.59 19.82
C ASN A 14 -9.88 -14.08 18.54
N LEU A 15 -10.43 -13.16 17.74
CA LEU A 15 -11.07 -13.48 16.47
C LEU A 15 -10.07 -13.98 15.40
N GLU A 16 -8.87 -13.39 15.33
CA GLU A 16 -7.80 -13.86 14.43
C GLU A 16 -7.45 -15.34 14.64
N SER A 17 -7.51 -15.83 15.88
CA SER A 17 -7.14 -17.21 16.24
C SER A 17 -8.14 -18.28 15.80
N HIS A 18 -9.38 -17.91 15.46
CA HIS A 18 -10.46 -18.87 15.20
C HIS A 18 -10.48 -19.41 13.77
N ASP A 19 -10.15 -18.56 12.78
CA ASP A 19 -10.09 -18.93 11.37
C ASP A 19 -9.04 -18.06 10.64
N PRO A 20 -7.74 -18.41 10.75
CA PRO A 20 -6.64 -17.57 10.29
C PRO A 20 -6.55 -17.42 8.77
N GLU A 21 -7.24 -18.28 8.01
CA GLU A 21 -7.27 -18.23 6.54
C GLU A 21 -8.45 -17.42 6.00
N SER A 22 -9.41 -17.05 6.85
CA SER A 22 -10.52 -16.19 6.45
C SER A 22 -10.07 -14.79 6.05
N GLU A 23 -10.83 -14.18 5.14
CA GLU A 23 -10.63 -12.79 4.73
C GLU A 23 -10.75 -11.82 5.90
N LEU A 24 -11.68 -12.10 6.80
CA LEU A 24 -11.86 -11.35 8.02
C LEU A 24 -10.61 -11.43 8.90
N ALA A 25 -10.02 -12.61 9.09
CA ALA A 25 -8.79 -12.73 9.87
C ALA A 25 -7.61 -12.01 9.23
N MET A 26 -7.49 -12.03 7.89
CA MET A 26 -6.49 -11.24 7.17
C MET A 26 -6.65 -9.73 7.43
N GLU A 27 -7.88 -9.22 7.39
CA GLU A 27 -8.19 -7.81 7.67
C GLU A 27 -7.96 -7.44 9.13
N VAL A 28 -8.32 -8.33 10.06
CA VAL A 28 -8.09 -8.14 11.48
C VAL A 28 -6.60 -8.08 11.79
N LYS A 29 -5.83 -9.05 11.28
CA LYS A 29 -4.38 -9.08 11.45
C LYS A 29 -3.73 -7.82 10.89
N HIS A 30 -4.12 -7.42 9.68
CA HIS A 30 -3.63 -6.20 9.05
C HIS A 30 -3.98 -4.97 9.91
N ALA A 31 -5.22 -4.83 10.40
CA ALA A 31 -5.60 -3.71 11.26
C ALA A 31 -4.82 -3.67 12.59
N LEU A 32 -4.49 -4.83 13.17
CA LEU A 32 -3.73 -4.96 14.42
C LEU A 32 -2.23 -4.65 14.25
N GLU A 33 -1.65 -4.91 13.07
CA GLU A 33 -0.25 -4.56 12.76
C GLU A 33 -0.04 -3.05 12.67
N LEU A 34 -0.96 -2.35 11.98
CA LEU A 34 -0.92 -0.91 11.83
C LEU A 34 -2.34 -0.38 11.58
N PRO A 35 -2.86 0.56 12.40
CA PRO A 35 -4.18 1.12 12.18
C PRO A 35 -4.25 1.89 10.87
N LEU A 36 -5.40 1.82 10.19
CA LEU A 36 -5.65 2.41 8.86
C LEU A 36 -5.20 3.86 8.75
N TYR A 37 -5.41 4.66 9.79
CA TYR A 37 -5.04 6.08 9.81
C TYR A 37 -3.54 6.35 9.63
N TRP A 38 -2.67 5.39 9.96
CA TRP A 38 -1.21 5.53 9.82
C TRP A 38 -0.67 4.90 8.54
N ARG A 39 -1.53 4.29 7.71
CA ARG A 39 -1.11 3.57 6.52
C ARG A 39 -0.89 4.51 5.35
N ILE A 40 0.12 4.20 4.53
CA ILE A 40 0.37 4.92 3.27
C ILE A 40 -0.77 4.54 2.30
N PRO A 41 -1.60 5.50 1.84
CA PRO A 41 -2.82 5.19 1.09
C PRO A 41 -2.59 4.38 -0.17
N ARG A 42 -1.46 4.57 -0.87
CA ARG A 42 -1.14 3.82 -2.09
C ARG A 42 -0.77 2.36 -1.81
N LEU A 43 -0.05 2.08 -0.73
CA LEU A 43 0.25 0.71 -0.32
C LEU A 43 -1.02 0.01 0.16
N GLU A 44 -1.85 0.74 0.90
CA GLU A 44 -3.12 0.23 1.40
C GLU A 44 -4.09 -0.10 0.27
N ALA A 45 -4.22 0.78 -0.73
CA ALA A 45 -5.04 0.51 -1.91
C ALA A 45 -4.59 -0.75 -2.64
N ARG A 46 -3.27 -0.98 -2.78
CA ARG A 46 -2.75 -2.20 -3.43
C ARG A 46 -3.16 -3.45 -2.67
N TRP A 47 -2.93 -3.45 -1.36
CA TRP A 47 -3.25 -4.58 -0.50
C TRP A 47 -4.75 -4.85 -0.48
N PHE A 48 -5.58 -3.81 -0.32
CA PHE A 48 -7.03 -3.96 -0.24
C PHE A 48 -7.66 -4.38 -1.57
N ILE A 49 -7.12 -3.99 -2.73
CA ILE A 49 -7.56 -4.51 -4.04
C ILE A 49 -7.40 -6.04 -4.08
N ASP A 50 -6.24 -6.55 -3.64
CA ASP A 50 -5.93 -7.98 -3.65
C ASP A 50 -6.80 -8.76 -2.63
N VAL A 51 -7.18 -8.13 -1.50
CA VAL A 51 -8.11 -8.70 -0.52
C VAL A 51 -9.55 -8.68 -1.05
N TYR A 52 -10.02 -7.54 -1.55
CA TYR A 52 -11.38 -7.36 -2.04
C TYR A 52 -11.70 -8.27 -3.23
N GLU A 53 -10.70 -8.61 -4.06
CA GLU A 53 -10.86 -9.57 -5.16
C GLU A 53 -11.24 -10.98 -4.71
N ARG A 54 -10.86 -11.38 -3.50
CA ARG A 54 -11.14 -12.73 -2.98
C ARG A 54 -12.54 -12.86 -2.39
N ARG A 55 -13.21 -11.73 -2.12
CA ARG A 55 -14.48 -11.70 -1.40
C ARG A 55 -15.60 -12.33 -2.21
N GLU A 56 -16.46 -13.07 -1.52
CA GLU A 56 -17.65 -13.69 -2.14
C GLU A 56 -18.64 -12.63 -2.66
N ASP A 57 -18.70 -11.46 -2.02
CA ASP A 57 -19.63 -10.35 -2.34
C ASP A 57 -19.02 -9.28 -3.27
N VAL A 58 -17.97 -9.63 -4.01
CA VAL A 58 -17.22 -8.69 -4.84
C VAL A 58 -18.07 -8.03 -5.93
N ASN A 59 -18.09 -6.69 -5.95
CA ASN A 59 -18.56 -5.93 -7.11
C ASN A 59 -17.45 -5.85 -8.17
N LEU A 60 -17.60 -6.61 -9.25
CA LEU A 60 -16.62 -6.70 -10.34
C LEU A 60 -16.33 -5.35 -11.01
N ILE A 61 -17.35 -4.49 -11.19
CA ILE A 61 -17.16 -3.16 -11.81
C ILE A 61 -16.27 -2.29 -10.91
N LEU A 62 -16.50 -2.33 -9.60
CA LEU A 62 -15.66 -1.59 -8.64
C LEU A 62 -14.23 -2.13 -8.61
N LEU A 63 -14.05 -3.45 -8.66
CA LEU A 63 -12.74 -4.09 -8.68
C LEU A 63 -11.94 -3.70 -9.94
N GLU A 64 -12.56 -3.81 -11.11
CA GLU A 64 -11.93 -3.42 -12.38
C GLU A 64 -11.55 -1.94 -12.39
N PHE A 65 -12.44 -1.08 -11.90
CA PHE A 65 -12.17 0.35 -11.78
C PHE A 65 -10.98 0.62 -10.86
N ALA A 66 -10.93 -0.02 -9.68
CA ALA A 66 -9.84 0.14 -8.73
C ALA A 66 -8.49 -0.34 -9.31
N LYS A 67 -8.47 -1.50 -9.98
CA LYS A 67 -7.28 -2.02 -10.67
C LYS A 67 -6.79 -1.07 -11.76
N LEU A 68 -7.69 -0.61 -12.63
CA LEU A 68 -7.35 0.32 -13.70
C LEU A 68 -6.79 1.63 -13.15
N ASN A 69 -7.44 2.23 -12.15
CA ASN A 69 -6.96 3.45 -11.51
C ASN A 69 -5.55 3.27 -10.92
N PHE A 70 -5.33 2.14 -10.23
CA PHE A 70 -4.04 1.81 -9.66
C PHE A 70 -2.94 1.75 -10.73
N TYR A 71 -3.18 1.03 -11.84
CA TYR A 71 -2.20 0.88 -12.91
C TYR A 71 -1.91 2.18 -13.64
N ILE A 72 -2.92 3.02 -13.89
CA ILE A 72 -2.72 4.35 -14.50
C ILE A 72 -1.77 5.19 -13.65
N VAL A 73 -2.03 5.28 -12.35
CA VAL A 73 -1.20 6.08 -11.45
C VAL A 73 0.20 5.47 -11.29
N GLN A 74 0.31 4.14 -11.22
CA GLN A 74 1.60 3.46 -11.20
C GLN A 74 2.44 3.77 -12.45
N GLY A 75 1.81 3.81 -13.63
CA GLY A 75 2.47 4.20 -14.88
C GLY A 75 3.04 5.62 -14.84
N PHE A 76 2.30 6.58 -14.28
CA PHE A 76 2.80 7.93 -14.07
C PHE A 76 4.02 7.95 -13.13
N TYR A 77 3.95 7.27 -11.98
CA TYR A 77 5.09 7.20 -11.05
C TYR A 77 6.32 6.54 -11.66
N GLN A 78 6.15 5.51 -12.49
CA GLN A 78 7.28 4.88 -13.20
C GLN A 78 7.94 5.84 -14.20
N GLN A 79 7.13 6.62 -14.92
CA GLN A 79 7.64 7.63 -15.85
C GLN A 79 8.39 8.74 -15.11
N GLU A 80 7.84 9.26 -14.01
CA GLU A 80 8.50 10.27 -13.17
C GLU A 80 9.81 9.73 -12.59
N LEU A 81 9.80 8.51 -12.07
CA LEU A 81 10.99 7.86 -11.53
C LEU A 81 12.07 7.74 -12.61
N LYS A 82 11.72 7.29 -13.82
CA LYS A 82 12.66 7.22 -14.95
C LYS A 82 13.28 8.58 -15.23
N GLN A 83 12.47 9.65 -15.30
CA GLN A 83 12.97 10.99 -15.56
C GLN A 83 13.91 11.49 -14.46
N VAL A 84 13.55 11.31 -13.19
CA VAL A 84 14.37 11.72 -12.05
C VAL A 84 15.67 10.92 -12.02
N SER A 85 15.62 9.60 -12.20
CA SER A 85 16.82 8.75 -12.25
C SER A 85 17.75 9.16 -13.40
N THR A 86 17.23 9.42 -14.60
CA THR A 86 18.06 9.91 -15.72
C THR A 86 18.73 11.24 -15.40
N LYS A 87 17.98 12.21 -14.84
CA LYS A 87 18.55 13.51 -14.44
C LYS A 87 19.65 13.37 -13.39
N ILE A 88 19.42 12.53 -12.37
CA ILE A 88 20.42 12.25 -11.32
C ILE A 88 21.68 11.62 -11.93
N LEU A 89 21.53 10.63 -12.81
CA LEU A 89 22.67 9.98 -13.46
C LEU A 89 23.50 10.96 -14.30
N VAL A 90 22.84 11.85 -15.06
CA VAL A 90 23.53 12.92 -15.81
C VAL A 90 24.24 13.88 -14.86
N SER A 91 23.61 14.26 -13.75
CA SER A 91 24.23 15.14 -12.75
C SER A 91 25.46 14.49 -12.11
N ILE A 92 25.39 13.21 -11.74
CA ILE A 92 26.51 12.46 -11.19
C ILE A 92 27.64 12.38 -12.22
N HIS A 93 27.31 12.03 -13.47
CA HIS A 93 28.29 12.03 -14.55
C HIS A 93 28.98 13.39 -14.69
N LEU A 94 28.23 14.49 -14.82
CA LEU A 94 28.83 15.82 -14.93
C LEU A 94 29.73 16.17 -13.74
N SER A 95 29.34 15.82 -12.51
CA SER A 95 30.16 16.05 -11.31
C SER A 95 31.46 15.25 -11.27
N LEU A 96 31.47 14.03 -11.83
CA LEU A 96 32.67 13.19 -11.92
C LEU A 96 33.63 13.66 -13.01
N PHE A 97 33.11 14.17 -14.13
CA PHE A 97 33.93 14.60 -15.28
C PHE A 97 34.36 16.08 -15.20
N TYR A 98 33.66 16.92 -14.43
CA TYR A 98 34.02 18.31 -14.19
C TYR A 98 34.09 18.65 -12.68
N PRO A 99 35.00 18.03 -11.91
CA PRO A 99 35.05 18.17 -10.46
C PRO A 99 35.54 19.55 -9.95
N TYR A 100 35.88 20.50 -10.84
CA TYR A 100 36.55 21.77 -10.50
C TYR A 100 35.82 23.05 -10.95
N ILE A 101 34.50 23.01 -11.22
CA ILE A 101 33.74 24.21 -11.63
C ILE A 101 32.93 24.87 -10.48
N TYR A 102 33.14 24.45 -9.22
CA TYR A 102 32.65 25.17 -8.03
C TYR A 102 33.73 25.24 -6.96
#